data_AF-A0A7L3ZGL9-F1
#
_entry.id   AF-A0A7L3ZGL9-F1
#
_cell.length_a   1.000
_cell.length_b   1.000
_cell.length_c   1.000
_cell.angle_alpha   90.00
_cell.angle_beta   90.00
_cell.angle_gamma   90.00
#
_symmetry.space_group_name_H-M   'P 1'
#
loop_
_entity.id
_entity.type
_entity.pdbx_description
1 polymer ?
#
loop_
_entity_poly.entity_id
_entity_poly.type
_entity_poly.pdbx_seq_one_letter_code
_entity_poly.pdbx_strand_id
1 'polypeptide(L)'
;GTPVELGCEAEGRPPPLLSWFRGVTVLREEPVSTGLRLILPGVEPDHAGTYSCVAENRHGRHNRSLQLHVAYAPRSPILNGSLWVVAGDP
;
A
#
# COMPACT_ATOMS: atom_id res chain seq x y z
N GLY A 1 5.55 6.48 -9.86
CA GLY A 1 6.61 5.46 -9.63
C GLY A 1 6.31 4.20 -10.40
N THR A 2 6.88 3.06 -10.00
CA THR A 2 6.69 1.77 -10.69
C THR A 2 5.34 1.14 -10.34
N PRO A 3 4.77 0.28 -11.20
CA PRO A 3 3.57 -0.46 -10.86
C PRO A 3 3.86 -1.50 -9.77
N VAL A 4 2.88 -1.74 -8.89
CA VAL A 4 2.91 -2.79 -7.88
C VAL A 4 1.61 -3.58 -7.96
N GLU A 5 1.71 -4.90 -7.80
CA GLU A 5 0.57 -5.79 -7.73
C GLU A 5 0.50 -6.45 -6.35
N LEU A 6 -0.67 -6.38 -5.71
CA LEU A 6 -0.95 -7.05 -4.45
C LEU A 6 -1.90 -8.22 -4.70
N GLY A 7 -1.42 -9.45 -4.47
CA GLY A 7 -2.20 -10.67 -4.58
C GLY A 7 -2.84 -11.06 -3.25
N CYS A 8 -4.10 -11.48 -3.30
CA CYS A 8 -4.79 -12.09 -2.18
C CYS A 8 -5.45 -13.39 -2.66
N GLU A 9 -5.25 -14.47 -1.92
CA GLU A 9 -5.87 -15.76 -2.19
C GLU A 9 -6.56 -16.25 -0.93
N ALA A 10 -7.76 -16.78 -1.09
CA ALA A 10 -8.53 -17.34 0.00
C ALA A 10 -9.38 -18.51 -0.47
N GLU A 11 -9.49 -19.52 0.38
CA GLU A 11 -10.31 -20.70 0.13
C GLU A 11 -11.46 -20.75 1.13
N GLY A 12 -12.62 -21.20 0.66
CA GLY A 12 -13.81 -21.34 1.48
C GLY A 12 -14.88 -22.15 0.79
N ARG A 13 -15.75 -22.80 1.56
CA ARG A 13 -16.95 -23.48 1.06
C ARG A 13 -18.18 -22.99 1.82
N PRO A 14 -19.06 -22.18 1.21
CA PRO A 14 -18.99 -21.64 -0.17
C PRO A 14 -17.77 -20.74 -0.42
N PRO A 15 -17.36 -20.55 -1.69
CA PRO A 15 -16.29 -19.62 -2.04
C PRO A 15 -16.56 -18.21 -1.47
N PRO A 16 -15.52 -17.53 -0.95
CA PRO A 16 -15.71 -16.22 -0.35
C PRO A 16 -15.81 -15.09 -1.39
N LEU A 17 -16.46 -14.01 -0.98
CA LEU A 17 -16.27 -12.66 -1.50
C LEU A 17 -14.85 -12.21 -1.09
N LEU A 18 -14.07 -11.71 -2.04
CA LEU A 18 -12.77 -11.10 -1.76
C LEU A 18 -12.81 -9.59 -1.95
N SER A 19 -12.26 -8.83 -1.00
CA SER A 19 -12.20 -7.38 -1.08
C SER A 19 -10.88 -6.81 -0.54
N TRP A 20 -10.32 -5.86 -1.30
CA TRP A 20 -9.15 -5.09 -0.91
C TRP A 20 -9.56 -3.76 -0.28
N PHE A 21 -8.92 -3.43 0.83
CA PHE A 21 -9.15 -2.20 1.59
C PHE A 21 -7.86 -1.42 1.83
N ARG A 22 -8.01 -0.10 1.91
CA ARG A 22 -7.03 0.81 2.53
C ARG A 22 -7.74 1.62 3.60
N GLY A 23 -7.45 1.33 4.87
CA GLY A 23 -8.26 1.83 5.99
C GLY A 23 -9.70 1.31 5.89
N VAL A 24 -10.67 2.23 5.75
CA VAL A 24 -12.11 1.91 5.61
C VAL A 24 -12.58 1.87 4.15
N THR A 25 -11.74 2.27 3.20
CA THR A 25 -12.11 2.40 1.79
C THR A 25 -11.92 1.08 1.05
N VAL A 26 -12.96 0.61 0.37
CA VAL A 26 -12.89 -0.51 -0.58
C VAL A 26 -12.19 -0.03 -1.85
N LEU A 27 -11.10 -0.71 -2.23
CA LEU A 27 -10.36 -0.43 -3.46
C LEU A 27 -10.78 -1.35 -4.61
N ARG A 28 -11.11 -2.60 -4.30
CA ARG A 28 -11.53 -3.61 -5.26
C ARG A 28 -12.30 -4.72 -4.56
N GLU A 29 -13.32 -5.29 -5.19
CA GLU A 29 -14.14 -6.37 -4.66
C GLU A 29 -14.55 -7.34 -5.77
N GLU A 30 -14.58 -8.65 -5.48
CA GLU A 30 -15.02 -9.71 -6.40
C GLU A 30 -15.94 -10.72 -5.69
N PRO A 31 -17.20 -10.91 -6.14
CA PRO A 31 -18.28 -11.64 -5.44
C PRO A 31 -18.04 -13.12 -5.13
N VAL A 32 -17.29 -13.82 -5.98
CA VAL A 32 -17.04 -15.26 -5.88
C VAL A 32 -15.67 -15.52 -6.47
N SER A 33 -14.63 -15.46 -5.64
CA SER A 33 -13.27 -15.67 -6.13
C SER A 33 -12.40 -16.42 -5.12
N THR A 34 -11.49 -17.24 -5.64
CA THR A 34 -10.38 -17.82 -4.86
C THR A 34 -9.16 -16.91 -4.83
N GLY A 35 -9.13 -15.86 -5.67
CA GLY A 35 -8.03 -14.90 -5.72
C GLY A 35 -8.40 -13.52 -6.26
N LEU A 36 -7.78 -12.48 -5.72
CA LEU A 36 -8.01 -11.10 -6.11
C LEU A 36 -6.70 -10.31 -6.16
N ARG A 37 -6.39 -9.76 -7.34
CA ARG A 37 -5.21 -8.91 -7.58
C ARG A 37 -5.60 -7.43 -7.53
N LEU A 38 -4.86 -6.62 -6.80
CA LEU A 38 -4.96 -5.16 -6.82
C LEU A 38 -3.73 -4.58 -7.53
N ILE A 39 -3.95 -3.84 -8.62
CA ILE A 39 -2.88 -3.21 -9.41
C ILE A 39 -2.82 -1.72 -9.06
N LEU A 40 -1.66 -1.27 -8.59
CA LEU A 40 -1.32 0.13 -8.39
C LEU A 40 -0.40 0.56 -9.54
N PRO A 41 -0.88 1.29 -10.57
CA PRO A 41 -0.14 1.48 -11.83
C PRO A 41 1.09 2.38 -11.69
N GLY A 42 1.10 3.29 -10.71
CA GLY A 42 2.21 4.19 -10.46
C GLY A 42 2.30 4.53 -8.98
N VAL A 43 3.11 3.79 -8.23
CA VAL A 43 3.25 3.99 -6.79
C VAL A 43 3.99 5.29 -6.49
N GLU A 44 3.58 5.98 -5.44
CA GLU A 44 4.06 7.30 -4.99
C GLU A 44 4.17 7.26 -3.45
N PRO A 45 4.90 8.18 -2.82
CA PRO A 45 5.06 8.17 -1.35
C PRO A 45 3.71 8.09 -0.61
N ASP A 46 2.68 8.76 -1.11
CA ASP A 46 1.34 8.80 -0.53
C ASP A 46 0.55 7.49 -0.71
N HIS A 47 1.05 6.54 -1.49
CA HIS A 47 0.50 5.19 -1.57
C HIS A 47 1.05 4.28 -0.45
N ALA A 48 2.09 4.68 0.28
CA ALA A 48 2.59 3.90 1.40
C ALA A 48 1.50 3.70 2.49
N GLY A 49 1.58 2.57 3.19
CA GLY A 49 0.68 2.27 4.30
C GLY A 49 0.10 0.86 4.26
N THR A 50 -0.93 0.65 5.06
CA THR A 50 -1.51 -0.68 5.28
C THR A 50 -2.65 -0.96 4.30
N TYR A 51 -2.54 -2.09 3.60
CA TYR A 51 -3.57 -2.65 2.73
C TYR A 51 -4.09 -3.93 3.37
N SER A 52 -5.41 -4.14 3.33
CA SER A 52 -6.03 -5.33 3.93
C SER A 52 -6.88 -6.05 2.91
N CYS A 53 -6.68 -7.36 2.77
CA CYS A 53 -7.60 -8.22 2.06
C CYS A 53 -8.57 -8.87 3.05
N VAL A 54 -9.84 -8.89 2.70
CA VAL A 54 -10.91 -9.51 3.46
C VAL A 54 -11.54 -10.61 2.59
N ALA A 55 -11.69 -11.79 3.19
CA ALA A 55 -12.43 -12.90 2.63
C ALA A 55 -13.69 -13.14 3.48
N GLU A 56 -14.86 -13.11 2.87
CA GLU A 56 -16.14 -13.25 3.58
C GLU A 56 -17.05 -14.26 2.88
N ASN A 57 -17.59 -15.21 3.64
CA ASN A 57 -18.64 -16.10 3.17
C ASN A 57 -19.75 -16.21 4.21
N ARG A 58 -20.82 -16.94 3.88
CA ARG A 58 -21.98 -17.13 4.78
C ARG A 58 -21.64 -17.77 6.14
N HIS A 59 -20.45 -18.32 6.32
CA HIS A 59 -20.00 -19.00 7.54
C HIS A 59 -19.00 -18.17 8.35
N GLY A 60 -18.45 -17.10 7.80
CA GLY A 60 -17.53 -16.24 8.53
C GLY A 60 -16.73 -15.29 7.65
N ARG A 61 -15.87 -14.53 8.32
CA ARG A 61 -15.01 -13.51 7.73
C ARG A 61 -13.59 -13.66 8.26
N HIS A 62 -12.61 -13.57 7.36
CA HIS A 62 -11.19 -13.59 7.70
C HIS A 62 -10.47 -12.45 6.97
N ASN A 63 -9.41 -11.90 7.57
CA ASN A 63 -8.65 -10.82 6.95
C ASN A 63 -7.14 -11.03 7.08
N ARG A 64 -6.39 -10.41 6.17
CA ARG A 64 -4.93 -10.32 6.21
C ARG A 64 -4.51 -8.93 5.75
N SER A 65 -3.59 -8.33 6.50
CA SER A 65 -3.05 -7.00 6.21
C SER A 65 -1.57 -7.08 5.85
N LEU A 66 -1.14 -6.20 4.95
CA LEU A 66 0.26 -6.01 4.56
C LEU A 66 0.61 -4.52 4.58
N GLN A 67 1.89 -4.20 4.76
CA GLN A 67 2.39 -2.84 4.73
C GLN A 67 3.17 -2.59 3.44
N LEU A 68 2.71 -1.63 2.64
CA LEU A 68 3.41 -1.16 1.44
C LEU A 68 4.40 -0.07 1.83
N HIS A 69 5.69 -0.35 1.64
CA HIS A 69 6.75 0.63 1.76
C HIS A 69 7.14 1.15 0.37
N VAL A 70 7.23 2.48 0.24
CA VAL A 70 7.58 3.13 -1.02
C VAL A 70 8.91 3.86 -0.84
N ALA A 71 9.94 3.36 -1.49
CA ALA A 71 11.23 4.02 -1.55
C ALA A 71 11.25 5.04 -2.71
N TYR A 72 11.80 6.22 -2.45
CA TYR A 72 11.94 7.29 -3.43
C TYR A 72 13.21 8.11 -3.14
N ALA A 73 13.74 8.78 -4.17
CA ALA A 73 14.91 9.63 -4.01
C ALA A 73 14.62 10.84 -3.11
N PRO A 74 15.58 11.29 -2.29
CA PRO A 74 15.40 12.48 -1.46
C PRO A 74 15.17 13.73 -2.35
N ARG A 75 14.41 14.69 -1.82
CA ARG A 75 14.28 16.01 -2.45
C ARG A 75 15.60 16.77 -2.32
N SER A 76 15.87 17.69 -3.24
CA SER A 76 17.03 18.58 -3.12
C SER A 76 16.96 19.34 -1.79
N PRO A 77 18.06 19.36 -0.99
CA PRO A 77 18.04 20.02 0.30
C PRO A 77 17.83 21.52 0.11
N ILE A 78 17.01 22.11 0.97
CA ILE A 78 16.88 23.56 1.09
C ILE A 78 17.85 24.00 2.18
N LEU A 79 18.88 24.76 1.79
CA LEU A 79 19.82 25.35 2.72
C LEU A 79 19.27 26.71 3.18
N ASN A 80 18.75 26.74 4.41
CA ASN A 80 18.34 28.00 5.05
C ASN A 80 19.56 28.62 5.73
N GLY A 81 20.20 29.57 5.07
CA GLY A 81 21.35 30.30 5.61
C GLY A 81 22.35 30.71 4.53
N SER A 82 23.32 31.51 4.93
CA SER A 82 24.41 31.95 4.06
C SER A 82 25.64 31.07 4.29
N LEU A 83 26.08 30.35 3.26
CA LEU A 83 27.31 29.57 3.29
C LEU A 83 28.50 30.50 3.02
N TRP A 84 28.96 31.22 4.05
CA TRP A 84 30.28 31.86 4.03
C TRP A 84 31.02 31.52 5.31
N VAL A 85 32.34 31.40 5.20
CA VAL A 85 33.26 31.15 6.30
C VAL A 85 34.28 32.29 6.27
N VAL A 86 34.58 32.89 7.42
CA VAL A 86 35.61 33.92 7.52
C VAL A 86 36.93 33.25 7.87
N ALA A 87 38.02 33.70 7.26
CA ALA A 87 39.35 33.21 7.63
C ALA A 87 39.66 33.61 9.09
N GLY A 88 39.84 32.63 9.97
CA GLY A 88 40.24 32.83 11.37
C GLY A 88 39.17 32.52 12.44
N ASP A 89 38.08 31.83 12.09
CA ASP A 89 37.21 31.23 13.12
C ASP A 89 38.02 30.25 14.00
N PRO A 90 37.84 30.27 15.35
CA PRO A 90 38.75 29.64 16.32
C PRO A 90 38.73 28.10 16.32
#